data_AF-A0A1Y1NG00-F1
#
_entry.id   AF-A0A1Y1NG00-F1
#
_cell.length_a   1.000
_cell.length_b   1.000
_cell.length_c   1.000
_cell.angle_alpha   90.00
_cell.angle_beta   90.00
_cell.angle_gamma   90.00
#
_symmetry.space_group_name_H-M   'P 1'
#
loop_
_entity.id
_entity.type
_entity.pdbx_description
1 polymer ?
#
loop_
_entity_poly.entity_id
_entity_poly.type
_entity_poly.pdbx_seq_one_letter_code
_entity_poly.pdbx_strand_id
1 'polypeptide(L)'
;EAVQQLPNSTRAVLPTEDAIKRTLRNHKGAKFPDPQSLQELLIEGDWRTTGEPNNERFLLHDNGPNSDERVIIFATDGCLVHLANSTAWFVDGNFSLAPNLFL
;
A
#
# COMPACT_ATOMS: atom_id res chain seq x y z
N GLU A 1 8.60 0.96 -21.09
CA GLU A 1 8.62 2.08 -22.07
C GLU A 1 9.80 3.04 -21.89
N ALA A 2 10.06 3.59 -20.69
CA ALA A 2 11.15 4.57 -20.49
C ALA A 2 12.58 4.04 -20.76
N VAL A 3 12.87 2.77 -20.43
CA VAL A 3 14.21 2.16 -20.61
C VAL A 3 14.52 1.86 -22.09
N GLN A 4 13.49 1.65 -22.92
CA GLN A 4 13.67 1.39 -24.35
C GLN A 4 14.13 2.63 -25.14
N GLN A 5 13.89 3.83 -24.61
CA GLN A 5 14.30 5.09 -25.22
C GLN A 5 15.75 5.50 -24.88
N LEU A 6 16.47 4.70 -24.09
CA LEU A 6 17.87 4.96 -23.75
C LEU A 6 18.82 4.52 -24.88
N PRO A 7 19.96 5.21 -25.07
CA PRO A 7 20.99 4.79 -26.02
C PRO A 7 21.45 3.34 -25.76
N ASN A 8 21.75 2.60 -26.82
CA ASN A 8 22.15 1.19 -26.73
C ASN A 8 23.38 0.96 -25.84
N SER A 9 24.34 1.90 -25.85
CA SER A 9 25.51 1.89 -24.97
C SER A 9 25.13 1.99 -23.49
N THR A 10 24.13 2.80 -23.16
CA THR A 10 23.60 2.95 -21.80
C THR A 10 22.81 1.71 -21.36
N ARG A 11 22.02 1.12 -22.27
CA ARG A 11 21.26 -0.12 -22.01
C ARG A 11 22.17 -1.33 -21.78
N ALA A 12 23.35 -1.38 -22.40
CA ALA A 12 24.31 -2.46 -22.22
C ALA A 12 24.96 -2.48 -20.82
N VAL A 13 24.98 -1.33 -20.13
CA VAL A 13 25.60 -1.17 -18.80
C VAL A 13 24.56 -1.24 -17.67
N LEU A 14 23.31 -0.85 -17.96
CA LEU A 14 22.24 -0.88 -16.96
C LEU A 14 21.81 -2.32 -16.64
N PRO A 15 21.47 -2.63 -15.37
CA PRO A 15 20.78 -3.85 -15.02
C PRO A 15 19.43 -3.94 -15.74
N THR A 16 18.85 -5.14 -15.81
CA THR A 16 17.51 -5.32 -16.38
C THR A 16 16.47 -4.43 -15.66
N GLU A 17 15.40 -4.06 -16.36
CA GLU A 17 14.33 -3.24 -15.78
C GLU A 17 13.78 -3.86 -14.49
N ASP A 18 13.63 -5.19 -14.44
CA ASP A 18 13.21 -5.92 -13.25
C ASP A 18 14.22 -5.84 -12.11
N ALA A 19 15.52 -5.92 -12.42
CA ALA A 19 16.57 -5.74 -11.41
C ALA A 19 16.55 -4.31 -10.83
N ILE A 20 16.35 -3.30 -11.66
CA ILE A 20 16.23 -1.90 -11.22
C ILE A 20 14.99 -1.73 -10.33
N LYS A 21 13.82 -2.22 -10.78
CA LYS A 21 12.57 -2.19 -10.00
C LYS A 21 12.73 -2.88 -8.65
N ARG A 22 13.38 -4.04 -8.62
CA ARG A 22 13.68 -4.79 -7.40
C ARG A 22 14.59 -4.00 -6.46
N THR A 23 15.68 -3.42 -6.96
CA THR A 23 16.59 -2.60 -6.17
C THR A 23 15.87 -1.41 -5.55
N LEU A 24 15.04 -0.71 -6.33
CA LEU A 24 14.23 0.41 -5.83
C LEU A 24 13.23 -0.03 -4.76
N ARG A 25 12.55 -1.16 -4.97
CA ARG A 25 11.62 -1.72 -3.98
C ARG A 25 12.33 -2.07 -2.67
N ASN A 26 13.48 -2.72 -2.75
CA ASN A 26 14.28 -3.09 -1.57
C ASN A 26 14.79 -1.85 -0.83
N HIS A 27 15.28 -0.84 -1.54
CA HIS A 27 15.72 0.42 -0.94
C HIS A 27 14.58 1.16 -0.24
N LYS A 28 13.39 1.20 -0.85
CA LYS A 28 12.20 1.79 -0.22
C LYS A 28 11.75 1.00 1.01
N GLY A 29 11.73 -0.33 0.93
CA GLY A 29 11.37 -1.21 2.04
C GLY A 29 12.32 -1.10 3.23
N ALA A 30 13.62 -0.90 3.00
CA ALA A 30 14.59 -0.73 4.08
C ALA A 30 14.32 0.49 4.98
N LYS A 31 13.60 1.51 4.48
CA LYS A 31 13.21 2.70 5.26
C LYS A 31 12.04 2.42 6.20
N PHE A 32 11.20 1.44 5.87
CA PHE A 32 9.96 1.12 6.59
C PHE A 32 9.93 -0.39 6.83
N PRO A 33 10.63 -0.88 7.88
CA PRO A 33 10.67 -2.31 8.16
C PRO A 33 9.26 -2.85 8.46
N ASP A 34 9.02 -4.09 8.07
CA ASP A 34 7.75 -4.75 8.36
C ASP A 34 7.59 -4.93 9.88
N PRO A 35 6.39 -4.66 10.44
CA PRO A 35 6.11 -4.93 11.83
C PRO A 35 6.25 -6.42 12.14
N GLN A 36 6.70 -6.76 13.35
CA GLN A 36 6.88 -8.16 13.75
C GLN A 36 5.60 -8.78 14.31
N SER A 37 4.65 -7.94 14.73
CA SER A 37 3.36 -8.37 15.25
C SER A 37 2.25 -7.36 14.94
N LEU A 38 0.99 -7.80 15.00
CA LEU A 38 -0.16 -6.91 14.86
C LEU A 38 -0.25 -5.90 16.00
N GLN A 39 0.33 -6.17 17.17
CA GLN A 39 0.33 -5.23 18.30
C GLN A 39 1.22 -4.00 18.03
N GLU A 40 2.31 -4.18 17.27
CA GLU A 40 3.27 -3.12 16.93
C GLU A 40 2.75 -2.17 15.83
N LEU A 41 1.75 -2.59 15.06
CA LEU A 41 1.21 -1.80 13.97
C LEU A 41 0.36 -0.64 14.53
N LEU A 42 0.98 0.52 14.76
CA LEU A 42 0.31 1.74 15.18
C LEU A 42 0.10 2.67 13.97
N ILE A 43 -1.16 2.97 13.65
CA ILE A 43 -1.54 3.82 12.51
C ILE A 43 -1.96 5.19 13.03
N GLU A 44 -1.02 6.13 13.09
CA GLU A 44 -1.17 7.45 13.72
C GLU A 44 -0.79 8.60 12.78
N GLY A 45 -1.22 9.82 13.12
CA GLY A 45 -0.88 11.03 12.37
C GLY A 45 -1.24 10.94 10.88
N ASP A 46 -0.28 11.28 10.03
CA ASP A 46 -0.41 11.29 8.57
C ASP A 46 -0.76 9.92 7.97
N TRP A 47 -0.47 8.82 8.69
CA TRP A 47 -0.84 7.48 8.24
C TRP A 47 -2.34 7.19 8.32
N ARG A 48 -3.11 8.05 9.00
CA ARG A 48 -4.58 7.98 9.06
C ARG A 48 -5.24 8.74 7.92
N THR A 49 -4.48 9.48 7.11
CA THR A 49 -4.98 10.33 6.04
C THR A 49 -4.40 9.94 4.68
N THR A 50 -4.89 10.57 3.60
CA THR A 50 -4.29 10.44 2.26
C THR A 50 -2.94 11.16 2.13
N GLY A 51 -2.48 11.82 3.20
CA GLY A 51 -1.32 12.71 3.18
C GLY A 51 -1.55 13.99 2.37
N GLU A 52 -0.50 14.80 2.29
CA GLU A 52 -0.47 16.06 1.54
C GLU A 52 -0.75 15.85 0.03
N PRO A 53 -1.44 16.79 -0.64
CA PRO A 53 -1.89 18.09 -0.11
C PRO A 53 -3.26 18.07 0.58
N ASN A 54 -4.04 16.99 0.42
CA ASN A 54 -5.46 17.02 0.77
C ASN A 54 -5.73 16.55 2.21
N ASN A 55 -4.87 15.70 2.78
CA ASN A 55 -5.00 15.13 4.12
C ASN A 55 -6.41 14.60 4.45
N GLU A 56 -7.09 14.00 3.48
CA GLU A 56 -8.42 13.46 3.68
C GLU A 56 -8.35 12.23 4.58
N ARG A 57 -9.39 12.02 5.40
CA ARG A 57 -9.49 10.83 6.25
C ARG A 57 -9.44 9.57 5.39
N PHE A 58 -8.53 8.66 5.73
CA PHE A 58 -8.33 7.42 4.98
C PHE A 58 -8.45 6.17 5.85
N LEU A 59 -7.99 6.22 7.11
CA LEU A 59 -8.28 5.16 8.06
C LEU A 59 -9.74 5.28 8.52
N LEU A 60 -10.60 4.42 8.00
CA LEU A 60 -12.03 4.40 8.31
C LEU A 60 -12.30 3.69 9.64
N HIS A 61 -11.65 2.54 9.86
CA HIS A 61 -11.81 1.74 11.06
C HIS A 61 -10.54 0.99 11.41
N ASP A 62 -10.28 0.82 12.69
CA ASP A 62 -9.28 -0.06 13.26
C ASP A 62 -9.80 -0.49 14.64
N ASN A 63 -10.06 -1.79 14.82
CA ASN A 63 -10.52 -2.33 16.11
C ASN A 63 -9.39 -2.43 17.15
N GLY A 64 -8.15 -2.10 16.77
CA GLY A 64 -7.05 -1.86 17.68
C GLY A 64 -6.15 -3.08 17.92
N PRO A 65 -4.94 -2.84 18.47
CA PRO A 65 -3.87 -3.84 18.57
C PRO A 65 -4.15 -5.01 19.52
N ASN A 66 -5.09 -4.83 20.45
CA ASN A 66 -5.45 -5.84 21.45
C ASN A 66 -6.60 -6.75 21.00
N SER A 67 -7.08 -6.61 19.75
CA SER A 67 -8.11 -7.47 19.19
C SER A 67 -7.52 -8.84 18.81
N ASP A 68 -8.23 -9.91 19.13
CA ASP A 68 -7.85 -11.28 18.74
C ASP A 68 -7.81 -11.43 17.21
N GLU A 69 -8.75 -10.79 16.52
CA GLU A 69 -8.82 -10.69 15.06
C GLU A 69 -8.83 -9.22 14.66
N ARG A 70 -7.66 -8.66 14.32
CA ARG A 70 -7.57 -7.23 13.96
C ARG A 70 -8.19 -6.98 12.59
N VAL A 71 -9.10 -6.02 12.52
CA VAL A 71 -9.76 -5.56 11.30
C VAL A 71 -9.44 -4.10 11.10
N ILE A 72 -8.82 -3.79 9.97
CA ILE A 72 -8.45 -2.44 9.57
C ILE A 72 -9.12 -2.14 8.24
N ILE A 73 -9.85 -1.03 8.16
CA ILE A 73 -10.58 -0.62 6.97
C ILE A 73 -10.05 0.74 6.53
N PHE A 74 -9.62 0.82 5.27
CA PHE A 74 -9.21 2.06 4.64
C PHE A 74 -10.20 2.45 3.54
N ALA A 75 -10.68 3.69 3.59
CA ALA A 75 -11.48 4.29 2.53
C ALA A 75 -11.52 5.80 2.72
N THR A 76 -11.59 6.55 1.62
CA THR A 76 -11.97 7.96 1.67
C THR A 76 -13.48 8.11 1.73
N ASP A 77 -13.95 9.24 2.27
CA ASP A 77 -15.38 9.55 2.30
C ASP A 77 -16.00 9.57 0.90
N GLY A 78 -15.26 10.07 -0.10
CA GLY A 78 -15.70 10.05 -1.51
C GLY A 78 -15.93 8.62 -2.03
N CYS A 79 -15.02 7.69 -1.74
CA CYS A 79 -15.20 6.29 -2.09
C CYS A 79 -16.42 5.68 -1.40
N LEU A 80 -16.69 6.03 -0.14
CA LEU A 80 -17.89 5.56 0.57
C LEU A 80 -19.19 6.10 -0.05
N VAL A 81 -19.21 7.35 -0.50
CA VAL A 81 -20.35 7.92 -1.23
C VAL A 81 -20.60 7.16 -2.53
N HIS A 82 -19.55 6.86 -3.30
CA HIS A 82 -19.68 6.06 -4.51
C HIS A 82 -20.19 4.65 -4.20
N LEU A 83 -19.65 4.02 -3.17
CA LEU A 83 -20.04 2.68 -2.73
C LEU A 83 -21.53 2.66 -2.32
N ALA A 84 -21.96 3.62 -1.50
CA ALA A 84 -23.34 3.73 -1.02
C ALA A 84 -24.37 3.99 -2.13
N ASN A 85 -23.98 4.71 -3.19
CA ASN A 85 -24.85 5.01 -4.33
C ASN A 85 -24.77 3.97 -5.46
N SER A 86 -23.87 2.99 -5.35
CA SER A 86 -23.71 1.95 -6.37
C SER A 86 -24.76 0.86 -6.20
N THR A 87 -25.39 0.46 -7.31
CA THR A 87 -26.40 -0.62 -7.32
C THR A 87 -25.81 -2.02 -7.30
N ALA A 88 -24.51 -2.15 -7.60
CA ALA A 88 -23.78 -3.41 -7.58
C ALA A 88 -22.35 -3.17 -7.10
N TRP A 89 -21.83 -4.09 -6.28
CA TRP A 89 -20.45 -4.07 -5.81
C TRP A 89 -19.71 -5.27 -6.37
N PHE A 90 -18.54 -5.01 -6.96
CA PHE A 90 -17.61 -6.05 -7.38
C PHE A 90 -16.47 -6.08 -6.38
N VAL A 91 -16.36 -7.20 -5.67
CA VAL A 91 -15.34 -7.39 -4.63
C VAL A 91 -14.48 -8.57 -5.06
N ASP A 92 -13.20 -8.31 -5.32
CA ASP A 92 -12.22 -9.33 -5.64
C ASP A 92 -11.32 -9.59 -4.42
N GLY A 93 -11.18 -10.86 -4.06
CA GLY A 93 -10.41 -11.30 -2.90
C GLY A 93 -8.98 -11.64 -3.29
N ASN A 94 -8.15 -10.64 -3.58
CA ASN A 94 -6.74 -10.89 -3.86
C ASN A 94 -5.90 -11.01 -2.57
N PHE A 95 -6.13 -12.09 -1.82
CA PHE A 95 -5.42 -12.38 -0.59
C PHE A 95 -3.91 -12.57 -0.79
N SER A 96 -3.44 -12.91 -1.99
CA SER A 96 -2.00 -13.10 -2.26
C SER A 96 -1.15 -11.85 -2.03
N LEU A 97 -1.79 -10.67 -1.96
CA LEU A 97 -1.16 -9.38 -1.70
C LEU A 97 -1.37 -8.87 -0.27
N ALA A 98 -2.12 -9.59 0.57
CA ALA A 98 -2.32 -9.16 1.94
C ALA A 98 -0.98 -9.22 2.71
N PRO A 99 -0.73 -8.29 3.66
CA PRO A 99 0.46 -8.33 4.48
C PRO A 99 0.54 -9.66 5.24
N ASN A 100 1.75 -10.21 5.41
CA ASN A 100 1.94 -11.53 6.05
C ASN A 100 1.30 -11.67 7.43
N LEU A 101 1.12 -10.57 8.16
CA LEU A 101 0.48 -10.58 9.48
C LEU A 101 -1.05 -10.77 9.43
N PHE A 102 -1.67 -10.68 8.24
CA PHE A 102 -3.10 -10.85 8.00
C PHE A 102 -3.42 -12.06 7.09
N LEU A 103 -2.41 -12.88 6.76
CA LEU A 103 -2.54 -14.10 5.97
C LEU A 103 -2.82 -15.33 6.83
#